data_AF-J9ABN6-F1
#
_entry.id   AF-J9ABN6-F1
#
_cell.length_a   1.000
_cell.length_b   1.000
_cell.length_c   1.000
_cell.angle_alpha   90.00
_cell.angle_beta   90.00
_cell.angle_gamma   90.00
#
_symmetry.space_group_name_H-M   'P 1'
#
loop_
_entity.id
_entity.type
_entity.pdbx_description
1 polymer ?
#
loop_
_entity_poly.entity_id
_entity_poly.type
_entity_poly.pdbx_seq_one_letter_code
_entity_poly.pdbx_strand_id
1 'polypeptide(L)'
;MYGSEVNAVGEYGSDNSARKQHVGGSSTEGKFTEGRIVETDGKRKECFSAEGCYDQREPEAWCKLNENQSWIDKGCFCDAKLHSCVIERNNSGRLEYSYCVPAEGWNCL
;
A
#
# COMPACT_ATOMS: atom_id res chain seq x y z
N MET A 1 -11.21 -54.38 8.35
CA MET A 1 -12.47 -54.34 7.57
C MET A 1 -13.36 -53.34 8.29
N TYR A 2 -13.81 -52.20 7.78
CA TYR A 2 -13.91 -51.56 6.45
C TYR A 2 -13.15 -50.20 6.51
N GLY A 3 -12.50 -49.65 5.46
CA GLY A 3 -13.05 -49.17 4.18
C GLY A 3 -13.94 -47.95 4.45
N SER A 4 -13.61 -46.69 4.09
CA SER A 4 -13.46 -46.09 2.74
C SER A 4 -13.05 -44.60 2.91
N GLU A 5 -12.61 -43.78 1.95
CA GLU A 5 -12.00 -43.82 0.62
C GLU A 5 -11.55 -42.36 0.34
N VAL A 6 -10.56 -42.18 -0.51
CA VAL A 6 -9.99 -40.89 -0.96
C VAL A 6 -10.92 -40.14 -1.92
N ASN A 7 -10.75 -38.82 -2.08
CA ASN A 7 -10.45 -38.20 -3.39
C ASN A 7 -10.24 -36.68 -3.32
N ALA A 8 -9.23 -36.24 -4.06
CA ALA A 8 -8.85 -34.86 -4.32
C ALA A 8 -9.63 -34.30 -5.53
N VAL A 9 -9.85 -32.98 -5.58
CA VAL A 9 -9.79 -32.17 -6.82
C VAL A 9 -9.47 -30.73 -6.40
N GLY A 10 -8.43 -30.15 -6.98
CA GLY A 10 -8.23 -28.70 -6.97
C GLY A 10 -8.90 -28.09 -8.19
N GLU A 11 -9.44 -26.88 -8.08
CA GLU A 11 -9.85 -26.09 -9.22
C GLU A 11 -9.57 -24.60 -8.98
N TYR A 12 -8.78 -24.08 -9.91
CA TYR A 12 -8.47 -22.70 -10.22
C TYR A 12 -9.77 -21.99 -10.64
N GLY A 13 -10.23 -21.02 -9.85
CA GLY A 13 -11.38 -20.18 -10.18
C GLY A 13 -10.93 -18.73 -10.37
N SER A 14 -10.52 -18.38 -11.60
CA SER A 14 -10.15 -17.03 -11.99
C SER A 14 -11.39 -16.30 -12.51
N ASP A 15 -12.13 -15.63 -11.63
CA ASP A 15 -13.30 -14.84 -12.05
C ASP A 15 -12.99 -13.34 -12.09
N ASN A 16 -12.60 -12.88 -13.28
CA ASN A 16 -12.75 -11.50 -13.68
C ASN A 16 -14.25 -11.21 -13.88
N SER A 17 -14.83 -10.32 -13.09
CA SER A 17 -16.07 -9.64 -13.49
C SER A 17 -16.15 -8.22 -12.94
N ALA A 18 -16.38 -7.32 -13.88
CA ALA A 18 -16.29 -5.88 -13.80
C ALA A 18 -17.37 -5.22 -12.92
N ARG A 19 -16.94 -4.11 -12.30
CA ARG A 19 -17.68 -2.86 -12.02
C ARG A 19 -19.07 -2.99 -11.39
N LYS A 20 -19.19 -2.53 -10.14
CA LYS A 20 -20.28 -1.63 -9.73
C LYS A 20 -19.76 -0.51 -8.83
N GLN A 21 -19.85 0.71 -9.35
CA GLN A 21 -19.90 1.94 -8.56
C GLN A 21 -21.24 1.98 -7.81
N HIS A 22 -21.28 2.54 -6.60
CA HIS A 22 -22.33 3.42 -6.02
C HIS A 22 -21.98 3.66 -4.53
N VAL A 23 -21.45 4.83 -4.17
CA VAL A 23 -22.13 5.98 -3.55
C VAL A 23 -22.59 5.75 -2.09
N GLY A 24 -21.80 6.31 -1.16
CA GLY A 24 -22.26 7.25 -0.13
C GLY A 24 -22.92 6.71 1.15
N GLY A 25 -22.16 6.71 2.26
CA GLY A 25 -22.68 6.62 3.63
C GLY A 25 -21.67 7.13 4.65
N SER A 26 -22.03 8.21 5.36
CA SER A 26 -21.20 9.02 6.25
C SER A 26 -21.10 8.41 7.65
N SER A 27 -19.88 8.27 8.18
CA SER A 27 -19.57 8.21 9.61
C SER A 27 -18.09 8.59 9.80
N THR A 28 -17.81 9.39 10.83
CA THR A 28 -16.55 10.09 11.12
C THR A 28 -15.31 9.19 11.14
N GLU A 29 -14.58 9.11 10.03
CA GLU A 29 -13.29 8.42 9.91
C GLU A 29 -12.34 9.20 8.99
N GLY A 30 -11.18 9.61 9.54
CA GLY A 30 -9.97 10.09 8.86
C GLY A 30 -10.10 10.86 7.54
N LYS A 31 -9.91 12.19 7.60
CA LYS A 31 -9.63 13.09 6.47
C LYS A 31 -8.29 12.75 5.76
N PHE A 32 -8.20 11.59 5.11
CA PHE A 32 -7.10 11.25 4.21
C PHE A 32 -7.66 11.15 2.78
N THR A 33 -7.89 12.30 2.16
CA THR A 33 -8.29 12.41 0.73
C THR A 33 -7.73 13.63 -0.02
N GLU A 34 -6.78 14.40 0.53
CA GLU A 34 -6.19 15.55 -0.19
C GLU A 34 -4.67 15.43 -0.44
N GLY A 35 -4.13 14.21 -0.34
CA GLY A 35 -2.75 13.96 -0.75
C GLY A 35 -2.61 13.85 -2.27
N ARG A 36 -1.44 14.22 -2.81
CA ARG A 36 -1.09 13.97 -4.22
C ARG A 36 -0.08 12.83 -4.33
N ILE A 37 -0.31 11.90 -5.27
CA ILE A 37 0.71 10.90 -5.61
C ILE A 37 1.90 11.56 -6.31
N VAL A 38 3.12 11.24 -5.87
CA VAL A 38 4.36 11.68 -6.49
C VAL A 38 5.10 10.46 -7.00
N GLU A 39 5.47 10.48 -8.27
CA GLU A 39 6.28 9.44 -8.88
C GLU A 39 7.71 9.48 -8.31
N THR A 40 8.20 8.31 -7.94
CA THR A 40 9.53 8.06 -7.35
C THR A 40 10.06 6.72 -7.89
N ASP A 41 11.11 6.18 -7.28
CA ASP A 41 11.58 4.81 -7.46
C ASP A 41 10.64 3.74 -6.84
N GLY A 42 9.65 4.16 -6.04
CA GLY A 42 8.60 3.33 -5.49
C GLY A 42 7.75 2.62 -6.54
N LYS A 43 7.40 1.36 -6.26
CA LYS A 43 6.53 0.55 -7.13
C LYS A 43 5.33 0.03 -6.36
N ARG A 44 4.17 -0.03 -7.03
CA ARG A 44 2.96 -0.61 -6.44
C ARG A 44 3.25 -2.04 -5.98
N LYS A 45 3.12 -2.26 -4.67
CA LYS A 45 3.07 -3.58 -4.04
C LYS A 45 1.70 -3.75 -3.40
N GLU A 46 0.98 -4.78 -3.79
CA GLU A 46 -0.34 -5.09 -3.23
C GLU A 46 -0.24 -5.50 -1.75
N CYS A 47 -1.20 -5.07 -0.94
CA CYS A 47 -1.27 -5.44 0.47
C CYS A 47 -2.73 -5.46 0.97
N PHE A 48 -2.97 -6.27 2.00
CA PHE A 48 -4.26 -6.38 2.69
C PHE A 48 -4.17 -6.16 4.20
N SER A 49 -2.95 -6.17 4.75
CA SER A 49 -2.65 -5.90 6.16
C SER A 49 -1.34 -5.13 6.27
N ALA A 50 -1.06 -4.56 7.46
CA ALA A 50 0.19 -3.85 7.72
C ALA A 50 1.42 -4.75 7.53
N GLU A 51 1.31 -6.05 7.82
CA GLU A 51 2.43 -7.00 7.69
C GLU A 51 2.94 -7.11 6.25
N GLY A 52 2.07 -6.91 5.26
CA GLY A 52 2.45 -6.91 3.84
C GLY A 52 3.44 -5.81 3.45
N CYS A 53 3.64 -4.81 4.30
CA CYS A 53 4.55 -3.68 4.05
C CYS A 53 5.75 -3.63 5.01
N TYR A 54 5.92 -4.60 5.92
CA TYR A 54 7.04 -4.59 6.90
C TYR A 54 8.43 -4.71 6.26
N ASP A 55 8.50 -5.38 5.11
CA ASP A 55 9.68 -5.52 4.27
C ASP A 55 9.87 -4.35 3.29
N GLN A 56 9.12 -3.26 3.45
CA GLN A 56 9.22 -2.07 2.59
C GLN A 56 9.89 -0.90 3.31
N ARG A 57 10.44 0.01 2.53
CA ARG A 57 11.07 1.27 2.93
C ARG A 57 10.55 2.43 2.07
N GLU A 58 10.78 3.64 2.55
CA GLU A 58 10.55 4.85 1.78
C GLU A 58 11.30 4.81 0.44
N PRO A 59 10.79 5.43 -0.63
CA PRO A 59 11.56 5.63 -1.85
C PRO A 59 12.93 6.21 -1.55
N GLU A 60 13.96 5.78 -2.26
CA GLU A 60 15.31 6.33 -2.15
C GLU A 60 15.29 7.85 -2.42
N ALA A 61 14.45 8.30 -3.36
CA ALA A 61 14.22 9.72 -3.63
C ALA A 61 13.70 10.52 -2.42
N TRP A 62 13.17 9.85 -1.40
CA TRP A 62 12.60 10.45 -0.19
C TRP A 62 13.45 10.16 1.06
N CYS A 63 14.54 9.40 0.95
CA CYS A 63 15.38 9.09 2.10
C CYS A 63 15.92 10.35 2.79
N LYS A 64 16.37 11.33 2.00
CA LYS A 64 16.79 12.65 2.49
C LYS A 64 15.73 13.68 2.14
N LEU A 65 14.98 14.11 3.15
CA LEU A 65 13.97 15.15 2.99
C LEU A 65 14.64 16.52 2.76
N ASN A 66 14.01 17.35 1.90
CA ASN A 66 14.44 18.73 1.70
C ASN A 66 14.00 19.64 2.86
N GLU A 67 14.54 20.85 2.96
CA GLU A 67 14.32 21.79 4.10
C GLU A 67 12.83 22.05 4.45
N ASN A 68 11.93 21.97 3.47
CA ASN A 68 10.48 22.20 3.66
C ASN A 68 9.65 20.90 3.65
N GLN A 69 10.30 19.76 3.85
CA GLN A 69 9.66 18.45 3.86
C GLN A 69 9.79 17.80 5.24
N SER A 70 8.75 17.09 5.65
CA SER A 70 8.74 16.34 6.91
C SER A 70 7.96 15.03 6.77
N TRP A 71 8.36 14.03 7.55
CA TRP A 71 7.55 12.84 7.76
C TRP A 71 6.33 13.17 8.61
N ILE A 72 5.22 12.46 8.38
CA ILE A 72 3.93 12.82 8.99
C ILE A 72 3.70 12.06 10.30
N ASP A 73 4.11 10.78 10.34
CA ASP A 73 4.34 9.96 11.55
C ASP A 73 4.53 8.47 11.18
N LYS A 74 4.08 8.09 9.98
CA LYS A 74 4.07 6.70 9.52
C LYS A 74 5.23 6.45 8.56
N GLY A 75 5.94 5.34 8.76
CA GLY A 75 6.72 4.73 7.69
C GLY A 75 5.81 4.12 6.63
N CYS A 76 6.34 3.23 5.80
CA CYS A 76 5.53 2.48 4.85
C CYS A 76 4.38 1.73 5.53
N PHE A 77 3.16 1.94 5.03
CA PHE A 77 1.96 1.31 5.55
C PHE A 77 1.08 0.79 4.41
N CYS A 78 0.22 -0.18 4.73
CA CYS A 78 -0.78 -0.67 3.79
C CYS A 78 -1.96 0.30 3.75
N ASP A 79 -2.14 1.01 2.64
CA ASP A 79 -3.32 1.85 2.47
C ASP A 79 -4.54 1.00 2.10
N ALA A 80 -5.59 1.09 2.91
CA ALA A 80 -6.79 0.28 2.77
C ALA A 80 -7.64 0.63 1.54
N LYS A 81 -7.47 1.82 0.93
CA LYS A 81 -8.22 2.23 -0.26
C LYS A 81 -7.48 1.84 -1.54
N LEU A 82 -6.16 1.98 -1.54
CA LEU A 82 -5.28 1.66 -2.66
C LEU A 82 -4.90 0.18 -2.69
N HIS A 83 -5.10 -0.54 -1.58
CA HIS A 83 -4.60 -1.90 -1.34
C HIS A 83 -3.13 -1.99 -1.71
N SER A 84 -2.32 -1.02 -1.27
CA SER A 84 -0.92 -0.93 -1.65
C SER A 84 -0.05 -0.32 -0.57
N CYS A 85 1.22 -0.74 -0.53
CA CYS A 85 2.21 -0.15 0.36
C CYS A 85 2.58 1.25 -0.10
N VAL A 86 2.28 2.24 0.73
CA VAL A 86 2.55 3.65 0.48
C VAL A 86 3.20 4.29 1.68
N ILE A 87 3.87 5.41 1.44
CA ILE A 87 4.39 6.29 2.47
C ILE A 87 3.94 7.72 2.18
N GLU A 88 3.74 8.49 3.24
CA GLU A 88 3.31 9.87 3.16
C GLU A 88 4.39 10.81 3.68
N ARG A 89 4.49 12.01 3.09
CA ARG A 89 5.27 13.13 3.61
C ARG A 89 4.49 14.43 3.52
N ASN A 90 4.85 15.40 4.35
CA ASN A 90 4.50 16.80 4.13
C ASN A 90 5.55 17.44 3.22
N ASN A 91 5.11 18.22 2.24
CA ASN A 91 5.94 19.02 1.36
C ASN A 91 5.38 20.44 1.30
N SER A 92 5.98 21.37 2.03
CA SER A 92 5.55 22.77 2.11
C SER A 92 4.05 22.93 2.45
N GLY A 93 3.58 22.19 3.47
CA GLY A 93 2.19 22.20 3.92
C GLY A 93 1.24 21.34 3.08
N ARG A 94 1.74 20.65 2.04
CA ARG A 94 0.94 19.76 1.19
C ARG A 94 1.24 18.30 1.51
N LEU A 95 0.19 17.49 1.60
CA LEU A 95 0.32 16.05 1.75
C LEU A 95 0.72 15.42 0.41
N GLU A 96 1.82 14.67 0.41
CA GLU A 96 2.27 13.87 -0.73
C GLU A 96 2.37 12.41 -0.30
N TYR A 97 2.04 11.49 -1.20
CA TYR A 97 2.29 10.07 -0.99
C TYR A 97 3.01 9.46 -2.19
N SER A 98 3.75 8.40 -1.94
CA SER A 98 4.41 7.60 -2.97
C SER A 98 4.35 6.12 -2.60
N TYR A 99 4.60 5.26 -3.58
CA TYR A 99 4.74 3.83 -3.31
C TYR A 99 6.04 3.55 -2.58
N CYS A 100 6.06 2.48 -1.81
CA CYS A 100 7.28 2.04 -1.15
C CYS A 100 8.19 1.24 -2.07
N VAL A 101 9.40 0.99 -1.59
CA VAL A 101 10.41 0.11 -2.22
C VAL A 101 10.76 -1.05 -1.30
N PRO A 102 11.19 -2.21 -1.84
CA PRO A 102 11.67 -3.31 -1.02
C PRO A 102 12.86 -2.90 -0.14
N ALA A 103 12.90 -3.36 1.11
CA ALA A 103 14.03 -3.15 2.01
C ALA A 103 15.30 -3.88 1.53
N GLU A 104 15.14 -4.97 0.77
CA GLU A 104 16.24 -5.67 0.14
C GLU A 104 16.91 -4.78 -0.91
N GLY A 105 18.20 -4.51 -0.71
CA GLY A 105 18.98 -3.66 -1.62
C GLY A 105 18.69 -2.16 -1.48
N TRP A 106 17.83 -1.76 -0.54
CA TRP A 106 17.52 -0.35 -0.29
C TRP A 106 18.75 0.40 0.21
N ASN A 107 19.05 1.55 -0.38
CA ASN A 107 20.12 2.42 0.09
C ASN A 107 19.75 3.90 0.02
N CYS A 108 20.17 4.64 1.05
CA CYS A 108 20.03 6.08 1.11
C CYS A 108 21.23 6.76 0.44
N LEU A 109 21.22 6.84 -0.89
CA LEU A 109 22.29 7.48 -1.66
C LEU A 109 22.34 9.00 -1.47
#